data_AF-E2BQE2-F1
#
_entry.id   AF-E2BQE2-F1
#
_cell.length_a   1.000
_cell.length_b   1.000
_cell.length_c   1.000
_cell.angle_alpha   90.00
_cell.angle_beta   90.00
_cell.angle_gamma   90.00
#
_symmetry.space_group_name_H-M   'P 1'
#
loop_
_entity.id
_entity.type
_entity.pdbx_description
1 polymer ?
#
loop_
_entity_poly.entity_id
_entity_poly.type
_entity_poly.pdbx_seq_one_letter_code
_entity_poly.pdbx_strand_id
1 'polypeptide(L)'
;DLLDKSMQSDENSNYENEENDDEDEQVEFRQWLRKWNFKHNITIQACRELLVKLKLYHSNLPLDPRTLNETPKVTSIVKFSNGSYVHVGLISGLERHLENSGLKNVHRKKIGLDVNIDGINITKSYVTDVWPILCRSLDLIDERPYVVGIFVGSGKLDNLDKYLQEFISEILKFQNNGLVLNGVMHEVYIRCFICDAPARQYLKRIIGH
;
A
#
# COMPACT_ATOMS: atom_id res chain seq x y z
N ASP A 1 45.11 -23.99 68.55
CA ASP A 1 43.96 -24.12 67.62
C ASP A 1 43.41 -22.74 67.31
N LEU A 2 43.16 -22.29 66.09
CA LEU A 2 43.44 -22.70 64.70
C LEU A 2 42.68 -21.61 63.88
N LEU A 3 43.28 -21.08 62.80
CA LEU A 3 42.62 -20.66 61.53
C LEU A 3 41.65 -19.43 61.58
N ASP A 4 41.44 -18.59 60.57
CA ASP A 4 41.95 -18.38 59.19
C ASP A 4 41.42 -17.01 58.65
N LYS A 5 41.96 -16.60 57.50
CA LYS A 5 41.78 -15.40 56.65
C LYS A 5 40.36 -15.11 56.15
N SER A 6 40.11 -13.83 55.79
CA SER A 6 39.73 -13.37 54.42
C SER A 6 39.49 -11.84 54.46
N MET A 7 40.26 -10.98 53.78
CA MET A 7 40.13 -10.54 52.38
C MET A 7 38.67 -10.35 51.91
N GLN A 8 38.15 -9.14 52.13
CA GLN A 8 36.99 -8.61 51.42
C GLN A 8 37.45 -8.01 50.09
N SER A 9 37.02 -8.63 48.99
CA SER A 9 36.96 -8.04 47.66
C SER A 9 35.49 -7.87 47.31
N ASP A 10 35.00 -6.63 47.34
CA ASP A 10 33.67 -6.30 46.81
C ASP A 10 33.77 -6.26 45.28
N GLU A 11 33.42 -7.39 44.65
CA GLU A 11 33.14 -7.45 43.21
C GLU A 11 31.80 -6.76 42.94
N ASN A 12 31.87 -5.55 42.39
CA ASN A 12 30.71 -4.90 41.80
C ASN A 12 30.46 -5.49 40.41
N SER A 13 29.68 -6.57 40.35
CA SER A 13 29.28 -7.21 39.09
C SER A 13 28.22 -6.35 38.37
N ASN A 14 28.66 -5.58 37.39
CA ASN A 14 27.80 -4.87 36.45
C ASN A 14 27.46 -5.83 35.29
N TYR A 15 26.46 -6.69 35.52
CA TYR A 15 25.85 -7.49 34.45
C TYR A 15 24.42 -7.00 34.29
N GLU A 16 24.15 -6.34 33.16
CA GLU A 16 22.87 -6.28 32.44
C GLU A 16 23.00 -5.16 31.40
N ASN A 17 23.19 -5.53 30.12
CA ASN A 17 22.81 -4.79 28.89
C ASN A 17 23.46 -5.41 27.62
N GLU A 18 23.34 -6.71 27.39
CA GLU A 18 23.78 -7.33 26.11
C GLU A 18 22.66 -8.05 25.34
N GLU A 19 21.47 -8.26 25.93
CA GLU A 19 20.38 -9.02 25.27
C GLU A 19 19.46 -8.17 24.37
N ASN A 20 19.50 -6.83 24.44
CA ASN A 20 18.62 -5.97 23.63
C ASN A 20 19.18 -5.65 22.23
N ASP A 21 20.49 -5.66 22.03
CA ASP A 21 21.11 -5.22 20.75
C ASP A 21 20.79 -6.17 19.58
N ASP A 22 20.77 -7.48 19.83
CA ASP A 22 20.52 -8.50 18.79
C ASP A 22 19.05 -8.50 18.31
N GLU A 23 18.09 -8.26 19.19
CA GLU A 23 16.67 -8.17 18.79
C GLU A 23 16.40 -6.92 17.95
N ASP A 24 16.97 -5.78 18.35
CA ASP A 24 16.84 -4.51 17.64
C ASP A 24 17.45 -4.59 16.24
N GLU A 25 18.63 -5.19 16.08
CA GLU A 25 19.27 -5.37 14.77
C GLU A 25 18.42 -6.25 13.82
N GLN A 26 17.79 -7.31 14.34
CA GLN A 26 16.90 -8.17 13.54
C GLN A 26 15.62 -7.43 13.10
N VAL A 27 15.07 -6.57 13.96
CA VAL A 27 13.93 -5.72 13.62
C VAL A 27 14.31 -4.73 12.54
N GLU A 28 15.44 -4.04 12.68
CA GLU A 28 15.96 -3.10 11.67
C GLU A 28 16.19 -3.78 10.33
N PHE A 29 16.82 -4.97 10.33
CA PHE A 29 17.05 -5.73 9.10
C PHE A 29 15.75 -6.14 8.41
N ARG A 30 14.75 -6.61 9.17
CA ARG A 30 13.43 -6.96 8.62
C ARG A 30 12.74 -5.74 8.00
N GLN A 31 12.83 -4.57 8.65
CA GLN A 31 12.27 -3.32 8.12
C GLN A 31 13.00 -2.86 6.85
N TRP A 32 14.33 -2.94 6.83
CA TRP A 32 15.13 -2.65 5.65
C TRP A 32 14.78 -3.58 4.49
N LEU A 33 14.70 -4.89 4.74
CA LEU A 33 14.41 -5.89 3.71
C LEU A 33 13.03 -5.66 3.08
N ARG A 34 12.04 -5.30 3.92
CA ARG A 34 10.72 -4.88 3.44
C ARG A 34 10.79 -3.64 2.54
N LYS A 35 11.47 -2.58 2.97
CA LYS A 35 11.63 -1.35 2.17
C LYS A 35 12.32 -1.64 0.85
N TRP A 36 13.37 -2.46 0.86
CA TRP A 36 14.07 -2.91 -0.33
C TRP A 36 13.15 -3.70 -1.28
N ASN A 37 12.37 -4.64 -0.74
CA ASN A 37 11.42 -5.46 -1.49
C ASN A 37 10.40 -4.59 -2.25
N PHE A 38 9.84 -3.56 -1.60
CA PHE A 38 8.93 -2.60 -2.22
C PHE A 38 9.64 -1.71 -3.24
N LYS A 39 10.78 -1.13 -2.88
CA LYS A 39 11.55 -0.21 -3.72
C LYS A 39 11.89 -0.85 -5.07
N HIS A 40 12.24 -2.13 -5.07
CA HIS A 40 12.65 -2.84 -6.28
C HIS A 40 11.53 -3.65 -6.95
N ASN A 41 10.30 -3.61 -6.43
CA ASN A 41 9.15 -4.35 -6.95
C ASN A 41 9.46 -5.84 -7.15
N ILE A 42 10.16 -6.43 -6.19
CA ILE A 42 10.58 -7.82 -6.26
C ILE A 42 9.31 -8.70 -6.32
N THR A 43 9.32 -9.69 -7.20
CA THR A 43 8.18 -10.59 -7.35
C THR A 43 7.99 -11.41 -6.08
N ILE A 44 6.73 -11.79 -5.78
CA ILE A 44 6.43 -12.65 -4.62
C ILE A 44 7.26 -13.94 -4.68
N GLN A 45 7.45 -14.52 -5.87
CA GLN A 45 8.22 -15.75 -6.02
C GLN A 45 9.70 -15.54 -5.68
N ALA A 46 10.34 -14.52 -6.24
CA ALA A 46 11.75 -14.21 -5.96
C ALA A 46 11.96 -13.84 -4.48
N CYS A 47 11.06 -13.05 -3.90
CA CYS A 47 11.11 -12.71 -2.48
C CYS A 47 10.96 -13.96 -1.60
N ARG A 48 10.08 -14.91 -1.96
CA ARG A 48 9.91 -16.16 -1.21
C ARG A 48 11.17 -17.00 -1.24
N GLU A 49 11.80 -17.17 -2.41
CA GLU A 49 13.06 -17.91 -2.55
C GLU A 49 14.18 -17.28 -1.70
N LEU A 50 14.26 -15.95 -1.71
CA LEU A 50 15.19 -15.21 -0.86
C LEU A 50 14.91 -15.42 0.63
N LEU A 51 13.65 -15.29 1.06
CA LEU A 51 13.25 -15.47 2.47
C LEU A 51 13.54 -16.88 2.99
N VAL A 52 13.32 -17.91 2.16
CA VAL A 52 13.68 -19.30 2.51
C VAL A 52 15.18 -19.40 2.82
N LYS A 53 16.03 -18.76 2.03
CA LYS A 53 17.48 -18.80 2.26
C LYS A 53 17.92 -17.96 3.46
N LEU A 54 17.35 -16.76 3.62
CA LEU A 54 17.67 -15.85 4.72
C LEU A 54 17.21 -16.38 6.08
N LYS A 55 16.11 -17.14 6.13
CA LYS A 55 15.58 -17.68 7.39
C LYS A 55 16.56 -18.61 8.14
N LEU A 56 17.54 -19.17 7.43
CA LEU A 56 18.63 -19.96 8.04
C LEU A 56 19.55 -19.11 8.94
N TYR A 57 19.65 -17.82 8.66
CA TYR A 57 20.51 -16.87 9.36
C TYR A 57 19.72 -15.84 10.18
N HIS A 58 18.44 -15.63 9.83
CA HIS A 58 17.52 -14.70 10.49
C HIS A 58 16.21 -15.41 10.82
N SER A 59 16.16 -16.07 11.98
CA SER A 59 15.03 -16.91 12.43
C SER A 59 13.69 -16.13 12.48
N ASN A 60 13.76 -14.84 12.80
CA ASN A 60 12.63 -13.92 12.94
C ASN A 60 11.99 -13.51 11.61
N LEU A 61 12.63 -13.79 10.47
CA LEU A 61 12.04 -13.50 9.16
C LEU A 61 10.88 -14.45 8.83
N PRO A 62 9.78 -13.95 8.25
CA PRO A 62 8.71 -14.81 7.76
C PRO A 62 9.10 -15.54 6.47
N LEU A 63 8.44 -16.66 6.18
CA LEU A 63 8.60 -17.38 4.91
C LEU A 63 7.70 -16.84 3.80
N ASP A 64 6.54 -16.26 4.16
CA ASP A 64 5.64 -15.66 3.18
C ASP A 64 6.00 -14.18 2.98
N PRO A 65 6.36 -13.75 1.75
CA PRO A 65 6.53 -12.34 1.40
C PRO A 65 5.37 -11.44 1.83
N ARG A 66 4.14 -11.96 1.87
CA ARG A 66 2.98 -11.19 2.34
C ARG A 66 3.09 -10.83 3.81
N THR A 67 3.67 -11.72 4.62
CA THR A 67 3.93 -11.48 6.04
C THR A 67 5.12 -10.56 6.25
N LEU A 68 6.16 -10.64 5.39
CA LEU A 68 7.25 -9.66 5.39
C LEU A 68 6.71 -8.24 5.14
N ASN A 69 5.82 -8.14 4.15
CA ASN A 69 5.19 -6.90 3.72
C ASN A 69 4.00 -6.47 4.59
N GLU A 70 3.68 -7.22 5.66
CA GLU A 70 2.51 -7.04 6.54
C GLU A 70 1.24 -6.71 5.76
N THR A 71 0.99 -7.50 4.73
CA THR A 71 -0.23 -7.37 3.93
C THR A 71 -1.43 -7.63 4.85
N PRO A 72 -2.42 -6.70 4.93
CA PRO A 72 -3.59 -6.89 5.78
C PRO A 72 -4.29 -8.21 5.48
N LYS A 73 -4.59 -8.99 6.52
CA LYS A 73 -5.31 -10.28 6.39
C LYS A 73 -6.82 -10.10 6.29
N VAL A 74 -7.33 -8.97 6.76
CA VAL A 74 -8.74 -8.61 6.75
C VAL A 74 -8.85 -7.22 6.12
N THR A 75 -9.81 -7.05 5.22
CA THR A 75 -10.13 -5.77 4.60
C THR A 75 -11.64 -5.58 4.63
N SER A 76 -12.10 -4.35 4.80
CA SER A 76 -13.52 -4.03 4.78
C SER A 76 -14.10 -4.30 3.39
N ILE A 77 -14.94 -5.34 3.27
CA ILE A 77 -15.61 -5.70 2.02
C ILE A 77 -17.01 -5.08 2.04
N VAL A 78 -17.29 -4.25 1.04
CA VAL A 78 -18.64 -3.72 0.79
C VAL A 78 -19.38 -4.70 -0.14
N LYS A 79 -20.54 -5.19 0.30
CA LYS A 79 -21.36 -6.13 -0.48
C LYS A 79 -22.28 -5.42 -1.48
N PHE A 80 -22.34 -5.96 -2.69
CA PHE A 80 -23.23 -5.56 -3.80
C PHE A 80 -24.18 -6.73 -4.08
N SER A 81 -25.29 -6.51 -4.80
CA SER A 81 -26.21 -7.62 -5.10
C SER A 81 -25.58 -8.64 -6.05
N ASN A 82 -24.69 -8.16 -6.93
CA ASN A 82 -24.00 -8.96 -7.94
C ASN A 82 -22.50 -9.09 -7.70
N GLY A 83 -21.97 -8.70 -6.54
CA GLY A 83 -20.53 -8.72 -6.33
C GLY A 83 -20.05 -8.22 -4.98
N SER A 84 -18.77 -7.87 -4.92
CA SER A 84 -18.12 -7.33 -3.74
C SER A 84 -17.12 -6.25 -4.16
N TYR A 85 -17.02 -5.21 -3.34
CA TYR A 85 -16.11 -4.11 -3.53
C TYR A 85 -15.17 -4.00 -2.34
N VAL A 86 -13.92 -3.67 -2.63
CA VAL A 86 -12.91 -3.29 -1.64
C VAL A 86 -12.39 -1.92 -2.01
N HIS A 87 -12.40 -1.02 -1.03
CA HIS A 87 -11.75 0.28 -1.14
C HIS A 87 -10.34 0.17 -0.54
N VAL A 88 -9.32 0.42 -1.36
CA VAL A 88 -7.91 0.40 -0.96
C VAL A 88 -7.45 1.77 -0.45
N GLY A 89 -7.97 2.85 -1.04
CA GLY A 89 -7.69 4.23 -0.63
C GLY A 89 -6.85 4.99 -1.65
N LEU A 90 -7.40 6.10 -2.13
CA LEU A 90 -6.73 7.08 -2.97
C LEU A 90 -5.65 7.80 -2.17
N ILE A 91 -5.98 8.25 -0.96
CA ILE A 91 -5.08 9.06 -0.13
C ILE A 91 -3.86 8.21 0.24
N SER A 92 -4.09 7.03 0.81
CA SER A 92 -3.01 6.12 1.20
C SER A 92 -2.18 5.64 0.00
N GLY A 93 -2.80 5.49 -1.18
CA GLY A 93 -2.09 5.15 -2.41
C GLY A 93 -1.14 6.25 -2.86
N LEU A 94 -1.59 7.51 -2.85
CA LEU A 94 -0.79 8.68 -3.20
C LEU A 94 0.35 8.91 -2.21
N GLU A 95 0.05 8.91 -0.90
CA GLU A 95 1.04 9.07 0.18
C GLU A 95 2.16 8.03 0.05
N ARG A 96 1.81 6.77 -0.20
CA ARG A 96 2.80 5.70 -0.39
C ARG A 96 3.75 5.95 -1.57
N HIS A 97 3.24 6.47 -2.70
CA HIS A 97 4.11 6.80 -3.84
C HIS A 97 5.04 7.97 -3.52
N LEU A 98 4.54 8.94 -2.75
CA LEU A 98 5.31 10.09 -2.30
C LEU A 98 6.41 9.70 -1.32
N GLU A 99 6.10 8.84 -0.35
CA GLU A 99 7.08 8.31 0.60
C GLU A 99 8.18 7.50 -0.10
N ASN A 100 7.82 6.71 -1.11
CA ASN A 100 8.76 5.84 -1.80
C ASN A 100 9.65 6.57 -2.82
N SER A 101 9.11 7.60 -3.48
CA SER A 101 9.75 8.20 -4.67
C SER A 101 9.73 9.73 -4.69
N GLY A 102 8.77 10.38 -4.04
CA GLY A 102 8.64 11.83 -4.02
C GLY A 102 8.07 12.44 -5.31
N LEU A 103 8.14 13.77 -5.38
CA LEU A 103 7.69 14.57 -6.52
C LEU A 103 8.84 14.81 -7.50
N LYS A 104 8.51 14.86 -8.80
CA LYS A 104 9.48 15.30 -9.82
C LYS A 104 9.93 16.74 -9.62
N ASN A 105 9.02 17.59 -9.15
CA ASN A 105 9.30 18.98 -8.82
C ASN A 105 8.75 19.28 -7.43
N VAL A 106 9.65 19.45 -6.47
CA VAL A 106 9.35 19.69 -5.04
C VAL A 106 8.64 21.03 -4.80
N HIS A 107 8.76 21.99 -5.71
CA HIS A 107 8.11 23.30 -5.60
C HIS A 107 6.73 23.34 -6.27
N ARG A 108 6.27 22.22 -6.83
CA ARG A 108 5.00 22.16 -7.54
C ARG A 108 3.84 22.27 -6.56
N LYS A 109 3.00 23.30 -6.72
CA LYS A 109 1.85 23.53 -5.82
C LYS A 109 0.62 22.68 -6.13
N LYS A 110 0.60 21.97 -7.27
CA LYS A 110 -0.56 21.17 -7.70
C LYS A 110 -0.14 19.77 -8.12
N ILE A 111 -0.89 18.77 -7.68
CA ILE A 111 -0.70 17.37 -8.03
C ILE A 111 -1.93 16.91 -8.83
N GLY A 112 -1.74 16.59 -10.10
CA GLY A 112 -2.79 16.11 -10.99
C GLY A 112 -2.93 14.59 -10.92
N LEU A 113 -4.16 14.10 -10.83
CA LEU A 113 -4.50 12.68 -10.83
C LEU A 113 -5.16 12.27 -12.14
N ASP A 114 -4.63 11.24 -12.79
CA ASP A 114 -5.32 10.50 -13.84
C ASP A 114 -6.07 9.34 -13.22
N VAL A 115 -7.36 9.24 -13.50
CA VAL A 115 -8.22 8.19 -12.96
C VAL A 115 -8.60 7.26 -14.09
N ASN A 116 -8.40 5.96 -13.93
CA ASN A 116 -8.88 4.95 -14.87
C ASN A 116 -9.96 4.09 -14.21
N ILE A 117 -11.07 3.90 -14.91
CA ILE A 117 -12.18 3.06 -14.49
C ILE A 117 -12.73 2.35 -15.73
N ASP A 118 -12.40 1.07 -15.88
CA ASP A 118 -12.83 0.23 -17.00
C ASP A 118 -13.24 -1.17 -16.50
N GLY A 119 -14.22 -1.78 -17.16
CA GLY A 119 -14.60 -3.16 -16.89
C GLY A 119 -13.69 -4.14 -17.62
N ILE A 120 -13.11 -5.10 -16.91
CA ILE A 120 -12.32 -6.19 -17.49
C ILE A 120 -12.97 -7.52 -17.12
N ASN A 121 -13.22 -8.35 -18.12
CA ASN A 121 -13.70 -9.70 -17.91
C ASN A 121 -12.52 -10.67 -17.76
N ILE A 122 -12.42 -11.36 -16.62
CA ILE A 122 -11.28 -12.27 -16.37
C ILE A 122 -11.47 -13.62 -17.09
N THR A 123 -12.71 -14.10 -17.25
CA THR A 123 -12.98 -15.46 -17.74
C THR A 123 -13.91 -15.47 -18.94
N LYS A 124 -13.43 -16.04 -20.06
CA LYS A 124 -14.16 -16.18 -21.33
C LYS A 124 -15.54 -16.86 -21.21
N SER A 125 -15.85 -17.50 -20.07
CA SER A 125 -17.06 -18.26 -19.79
C SER A 125 -18.11 -17.56 -18.92
N TYR A 126 -18.01 -16.23 -18.71
CA TYR A 126 -19.02 -15.40 -18.00
C TYR A 126 -19.28 -15.81 -16.55
N VAL A 127 -18.53 -15.26 -15.59
CA VAL A 127 -19.05 -15.09 -14.20
C VAL A 127 -18.43 -13.87 -13.50
N THR A 128 -17.22 -13.46 -13.87
CA THR A 128 -16.46 -12.47 -13.08
C THR A 128 -15.92 -11.32 -13.91
N ASP A 129 -16.60 -10.18 -13.79
CA ASP A 129 -16.14 -8.88 -14.21
C ASP A 129 -15.42 -8.17 -13.06
N VAL A 130 -14.35 -7.46 -13.40
CA VAL A 130 -13.60 -6.60 -12.49
C VAL A 130 -13.68 -5.17 -12.95
N TRP A 131 -14.00 -4.29 -12.02
CA TRP A 131 -14.04 -2.85 -12.25
C TRP A 131 -13.10 -2.19 -11.23
N PRO A 132 -11.81 -2.02 -11.57
CA PRO A 132 -10.89 -1.28 -10.73
C PRO A 132 -11.09 0.23 -10.92
N ILE A 133 -10.91 0.97 -9.82
CA ILE A 133 -10.57 2.38 -9.85
C ILE A 133 -9.05 2.43 -9.71
N LEU A 134 -8.36 2.83 -10.77
CA LEU A 134 -6.93 3.03 -10.77
C LEU A 134 -6.64 4.53 -10.77
N CYS A 135 -5.57 4.93 -10.09
CA CYS A 135 -5.07 6.29 -10.14
C CYS A 135 -3.58 6.30 -10.41
N ARG A 136 -3.11 7.34 -11.11
CA ARG A 136 -1.69 7.69 -11.20
C ARG A 136 -1.53 9.20 -11.16
N SER A 137 -0.32 9.67 -10.91
CA SER A 137 0.04 11.07 -11.11
C SER A 137 1.32 11.16 -11.92
N LEU A 138 1.34 12.04 -12.94
CA LEU A 138 2.57 12.32 -13.69
C LEU A 138 3.50 13.29 -12.95
N ASP A 139 3.07 13.81 -11.79
CA ASP A 139 3.85 14.75 -10.97
C ASP A 139 4.77 14.01 -9.98
N LEU A 140 4.57 12.70 -9.81
CA LEU A 140 5.38 11.79 -8.99
C LEU A 140 6.57 11.26 -9.79
N ILE A 141 7.65 10.90 -9.09
CA ILE A 141 8.78 10.18 -9.71
C ILE A 141 8.32 8.76 -10.11
N ASP A 142 7.58 8.07 -9.24
CA ASP A 142 6.88 6.83 -9.59
C ASP A 142 5.48 7.13 -10.15
N GLU A 143 5.36 7.12 -11.48
CA GLU A 143 4.12 7.42 -12.21
C GLU A 143 3.21 6.20 -12.41
N ARG A 144 3.60 5.04 -11.85
CA ARG A 144 2.84 3.80 -12.09
C ARG A 144 1.45 3.90 -11.47
N PRO A 145 0.43 3.31 -12.14
CA PRO A 145 -0.90 3.29 -11.59
C PRO A 145 -0.98 2.42 -10.34
N TYR A 146 -1.80 2.86 -9.39
CA TYR A 146 -2.14 2.14 -8.19
C TYR A 146 -3.64 1.95 -8.07
N VAL A 147 -4.01 0.90 -7.34
CA VAL A 147 -5.40 0.55 -7.09
C VAL A 147 -5.95 1.44 -5.97
N VAL A 148 -7.06 2.10 -6.25
CA VAL A 148 -7.87 2.86 -5.28
C VAL A 148 -9.03 2.03 -4.78
N GLY A 149 -9.65 1.26 -5.66
CA GLY A 149 -10.72 0.34 -5.30
C GLY A 149 -10.91 -0.72 -6.37
N ILE A 150 -11.50 -1.85 -5.99
CA ILE A 150 -11.79 -2.95 -6.91
C ILE A 150 -13.17 -3.49 -6.61
N PHE A 151 -14.04 -3.48 -7.62
CA PHE A 151 -15.24 -4.30 -7.62
C PHE A 151 -14.97 -5.60 -8.39
N VAL A 152 -15.48 -6.70 -7.86
CA VAL A 152 -15.47 -8.02 -8.49
C VAL A 152 -16.88 -8.60 -8.38
N GLY A 153 -17.47 -8.99 -9.50
CA GLY A 153 -18.84 -9.48 -9.53
C GLY A 153 -19.30 -9.96 -10.90
N SER A 154 -20.57 -10.33 -11.02
CA SER A 154 -21.17 -10.72 -12.29
C SER A 154 -21.79 -9.52 -12.98
N GLY A 155 -21.22 -9.08 -14.09
CA GLY A 155 -21.75 -7.99 -14.89
C GLY A 155 -21.24 -6.60 -14.46
N LYS A 156 -21.95 -5.58 -14.98
CA LYS A 156 -21.75 -4.17 -14.63
C LYS A 156 -22.14 -3.92 -13.16
N LEU A 157 -21.70 -2.80 -12.61
CA LEU A 157 -22.08 -2.36 -11.29
C LEU A 157 -23.62 -2.20 -11.21
N ASP A 158 -24.26 -2.73 -10.17
CA ASP A 158 -25.71 -2.55 -9.96
C ASP A 158 -26.01 -1.14 -9.41
N ASN A 159 -25.07 -0.57 -8.66
CA ASN A 159 -25.17 0.72 -8.00
C ASN A 159 -23.85 1.49 -8.14
N LEU A 160 -23.79 2.36 -9.14
CA LEU A 160 -22.60 3.16 -9.42
C LEU A 160 -22.28 4.17 -8.30
N ASP A 161 -23.30 4.74 -7.64
CA ASP A 161 -23.08 5.72 -6.57
C ASP A 161 -22.37 5.08 -5.39
N LYS A 162 -22.81 3.88 -4.99
CA LYS A 162 -22.18 3.08 -3.94
C LYS A 162 -20.73 2.71 -4.29
N TYR A 163 -20.45 2.41 -5.56
CA TYR A 163 -19.11 2.07 -6.04
C TYR A 163 -18.15 3.28 -5.98
N LEU A 164 -18.63 4.47 -6.32
CA LEU A 164 -17.81 5.69 -6.35
C LEU A 164 -17.77 6.44 -5.00
N GLN A 165 -18.62 6.08 -4.04
CA GLN A 165 -18.83 6.83 -2.80
C GLN A 165 -17.53 7.14 -2.04
N GLU A 166 -16.73 6.12 -1.73
CA GLU A 166 -15.47 6.29 -0.98
C GLU A 166 -14.44 7.09 -1.80
N PHE A 167 -14.32 6.81 -3.09
CA PHE A 167 -13.42 7.54 -3.99
C PHE A 167 -13.77 9.04 -4.06
N ILE A 168 -15.06 9.37 -4.22
CA ILE A 168 -15.53 10.76 -4.25
C ILE A 168 -15.27 11.43 -2.89
N SER A 169 -15.53 10.73 -1.79
CA SER A 169 -15.25 11.23 -0.43
C SER A 169 -13.78 11.62 -0.26
N GLU A 170 -12.85 10.78 -0.70
CA GLU A 170 -11.41 11.09 -0.64
C GLU A 170 -11.00 12.24 -1.57
N ILE A 171 -11.56 12.33 -2.78
CA ILE A 171 -11.32 13.47 -3.66
C ILE A 171 -11.80 14.77 -3.04
N LEU A 172 -12.98 14.78 -2.42
CA LEU A 172 -13.50 15.98 -1.74
C LEU A 172 -12.63 16.35 -0.54
N LYS A 173 -12.12 15.37 0.23
CA LYS A 173 -11.14 15.64 1.30
C LYS A 173 -9.89 16.32 0.74
N PHE A 174 -9.36 15.82 -0.38
CA PHE A 174 -8.21 16.42 -1.04
C PHE A 174 -8.49 17.84 -1.54
N GLN A 175 -9.66 18.09 -2.12
CA GLN A 175 -10.03 19.43 -2.60
C GLN A 175 -10.20 20.43 -1.46
N ASN A 176 -10.71 20.00 -0.31
CA ASN A 176 -10.95 20.87 0.84
C ASN A 176 -9.70 21.11 1.68
N ASN A 177 -8.83 20.10 1.83
CA ASN A 177 -7.71 20.14 2.78
C ASN A 177 -6.34 20.24 2.09
N GLY A 178 -6.27 19.94 0.79
CA GLY A 178 -5.00 19.72 0.09
C GLY A 178 -4.24 18.50 0.62
N LEU A 179 -2.96 18.42 0.24
CA LEU A 179 -2.00 17.45 0.74
C LEU A 179 -0.75 18.18 1.23
N VAL A 180 -0.33 17.94 2.47
CA VAL A 180 0.86 18.56 3.06
C VAL A 180 2.06 17.61 2.87
N LEU A 181 3.08 18.08 2.16
CA LEU A 181 4.32 17.34 1.94
C LEU A 181 5.50 18.22 2.31
N ASN A 182 6.35 17.76 3.24
CA ASN A 182 7.51 18.50 3.73
C ASN A 182 7.14 19.94 4.19
N GLY A 183 5.99 20.09 4.84
CA GLY A 183 5.48 21.38 5.31
C GLY A 183 4.89 22.30 4.22
N VAL A 184 4.85 21.86 2.95
CA VAL A 184 4.27 22.61 1.84
C VAL A 184 2.90 22.04 1.49
N MET A 185 1.90 22.91 1.35
CA MET A 185 0.55 22.54 0.93
C MET A 185 0.45 22.41 -0.59
N HIS A 186 -0.12 21.31 -1.05
CA HIS A 186 -0.31 20.98 -2.46
C HIS A 186 -1.81 20.78 -2.74
N GLU A 187 -2.32 21.45 -3.77
CA GLU A 187 -3.67 21.23 -4.27
C GLU A 187 -3.70 19.92 -5.08
N VAL A 188 -4.58 18.99 -4.72
CA VAL A 188 -4.76 17.74 -5.46
C VAL A 188 -6.04 17.84 -6.28
N TYR A 189 -5.97 17.52 -7.58
CA TYR A 189 -7.10 17.64 -8.49
C TYR A 189 -7.15 16.49 -9.50
N ILE A 190 -8.35 16.19 -9.99
CA ILE A 190 -8.52 15.25 -11.12
C ILE A 190 -8.14 15.95 -12.41
N ARG A 191 -7.12 15.43 -13.08
CA ARG A 191 -6.67 15.91 -14.38
C ARG A 191 -7.51 15.33 -15.51
N CYS A 192 -7.75 14.01 -15.49
CA CYS A 192 -8.62 13.37 -16.46
C CYS A 192 -9.16 12.02 -15.97
N PHE A 193 -10.25 11.58 -16.61
CA PHE A 193 -10.72 10.20 -16.57
C PHE A 193 -10.33 9.50 -17.87
N ILE A 194 -9.66 8.36 -17.73
CA ILE A 194 -9.21 7.49 -18.81
C ILE A 194 -10.11 6.26 -18.78
N CYS A 195 -10.95 6.11 -19.79
CA CYS A 195 -11.85 4.97 -19.91
C CYS A 195 -12.20 4.75 -21.38
N ASP A 196 -12.53 3.50 -21.72
CA ASP A 196 -13.07 3.13 -23.01
C ASP A 196 -14.47 3.74 -23.23
N ALA A 197 -15.00 3.67 -24.46
CA ALA A 197 -16.28 4.29 -24.76
C ALA A 197 -17.45 3.70 -23.96
N PRO A 198 -17.59 2.36 -23.83
CA PRO A 198 -18.64 1.75 -23.00
C PRO A 198 -18.57 2.14 -21.52
N ALA A 199 -17.38 2.11 -20.90
CA ALA A 199 -17.20 2.50 -19.50
C ALA A 199 -17.49 3.99 -19.31
N ARG A 200 -17.03 4.85 -20.23
CA ARG A 200 -17.33 6.30 -20.18
C ARG A 200 -18.83 6.59 -20.23
N GLN A 201 -19.55 5.93 -21.13
CA GLN A 201 -21.00 6.08 -21.25
C GLN A 201 -21.70 5.65 -19.96
N TYR A 202 -21.29 4.50 -19.43
CA TYR A 202 -21.83 3.95 -18.19
C TYR A 202 -21.58 4.89 -17.00
N LEU A 203 -20.37 5.41 -16.84
CA LEU A 203 -20.01 6.37 -15.79
C LEU A 203 -20.77 7.69 -15.90
N LYS A 204 -20.94 8.19 -17.14
CA LYS A 204 -21.70 9.42 -17.40
C LYS A 204 -23.22 9.24 -17.31
N ARG A 205 -23.72 8.01 -17.22
CA ARG A 205 -25.15 7.67 -17.30
C ARG A 205 -25.83 8.22 -18.55
N ILE A 206 -25.14 8.17 -19.69
CA ILE A 206 -25.68 8.58 -20.99
C ILE A 206 -25.94 7.36 -21.86
N ILE A 207 -26.99 7.45 -22.68
CA ILE A 207 -27.28 6.46 -23.73
C ILE A 207 -26.24 6.69 -24.85
N GLY A 208 -25.69 5.61 -25.40
CA GLY A 208 -24.73 5.71 -26.49
C GLY A 208 -25.32 6.41 -27.71
N HIS A 209 -24.48 7.15 -28.45
CA HIS A 209 -24.82 7.69 -29.76
C HIS A 209 -25.07 6.57 -30.78
#